data_AF-A0A0S4U408-F1
#
_entry.id   AF-A0A0S4U408-F1
#
_cell.length_a   1.000
_cell.length_b   1.000
_cell.length_c   1.000
_cell.angle_alpha   90.00
_cell.angle_beta   90.00
_cell.angle_gamma   90.00
#
_symmetry.space_group_name_H-M   'P 1'
#
loop_
_entity.id
_entity.type
_entity.pdbx_description
1 polymer ?
#
loop_
_entity_poly.entity_id
_entity_poly.type
_entity_poly.pdbx_seq_one_letter_code
_entity_poly.pdbx_strand_id
1 'polypeptide(L)'
;MPNDGESLHVGHFSDLHYSTERLVEADRCFGFAVEDAIAGNCDVGVVSGDATDHRLDAHTPAFRVLAERIHALSGHMPVLMLQGTFSHEPPGTLDVFRLIGSRYPVYVADRIHQVALIGSTFLPSAGPLFTADEMETLLQEGTPSAVFTCVPTVNKAVLAGVVGAMEAATAVGDHLAVFLGAAGKVNRLLRSKGIRTIGVSHGTVNGCYTEHGVPMAGFDHEFSLGALFEAECDAFMLGHIHAMQLWEREGRLVGYAGSIGCFHYGEKGKKGYLNWQIKPGRAEAVQVETPARETVCVDFDGPPDMERLANIAEQTQDKFVRVRWTIDEEHRQLVDREAIRTLFAGAAELKLDPRVLPAVRSRAEGISRAATLGEKVQRWCGLTDVKPDALLERLSILEALEPQDIADRVVASLESGSAADSGETVASATAEPVTVQPALQDADQVQNQSSLDWLTDDLFAADAAQPLNV
;
A
#
# COMPACT_ATOMS: atom_id res chain seq x y z
N MET A 1 -24.85 41.27 18.55
CA MET A 1 -24.10 40.17 19.19
C MET A 1 -23.76 39.19 18.08
N PRO A 2 -22.49 38.85 17.82
CA PRO A 2 -22.21 37.79 16.86
C PRO A 2 -22.86 36.53 17.43
N ASN A 3 -23.56 35.77 16.59
CA ASN A 3 -24.07 34.45 16.95
C ASN A 3 -22.93 33.66 17.59
N ASP A 4 -23.02 33.33 18.88
CA ASP A 4 -22.29 32.19 19.45
C ASP A 4 -22.91 30.93 18.81
N GLY A 5 -22.69 30.77 17.50
CA GLY A 5 -23.37 29.78 16.69
C GLY A 5 -23.04 28.37 17.15
N GLU A 6 -24.04 27.50 17.06
CA GLU A 6 -23.84 26.05 17.20
C GLU A 6 -22.63 25.61 16.35
N SER A 7 -21.83 24.69 16.88
CA SER A 7 -20.75 24.08 16.11
C SER A 7 -21.37 23.35 14.91
N LEU A 8 -20.71 23.41 13.75
CA LEU A 8 -21.04 22.50 12.66
C LEU A 8 -20.39 21.15 12.96
N HIS A 9 -21.17 20.08 12.94
CA HIS A 9 -20.70 18.72 13.12
C HIS A 9 -20.46 18.05 11.77
N VAL A 10 -19.23 17.57 11.54
CA VAL A 10 -18.86 16.93 10.27
C VAL A 10 -18.34 15.52 10.52
N GLY A 11 -18.95 14.54 9.86
CA GLY A 11 -18.41 13.19 9.76
C GLY A 11 -17.41 13.13 8.61
N HIS A 12 -16.13 13.01 8.93
CA HIS A 12 -15.03 12.91 7.95
C HIS A 12 -14.56 11.47 7.82
N PHE A 13 -14.89 10.87 6.69
CA PHE A 13 -14.52 9.52 6.27
C PHE A 13 -13.45 9.62 5.19
N SER A 14 -12.54 8.65 5.14
CA SER A 14 -11.49 8.60 4.12
C SER A 14 -11.06 7.18 3.84
N ASP A 15 -10.47 6.96 2.66
CA ASP A 15 -9.74 5.74 2.33
C ASP A 15 -10.60 4.51 2.65
N LEU A 16 -11.80 4.46 2.03
CA LEU A 16 -12.79 3.41 2.28
C LEU A 16 -12.42 2.11 1.58
N HIS A 17 -11.72 2.20 0.45
CA HIS A 17 -11.16 1.08 -0.30
C HIS A 17 -12.15 -0.08 -0.53
N TYR A 18 -13.38 0.25 -0.95
CA TYR A 18 -14.36 -0.77 -1.32
C TYR A 18 -13.87 -1.55 -2.54
N SER A 19 -13.83 -2.88 -2.40
CA SER A 19 -13.56 -3.86 -3.45
C SER A 19 -14.20 -5.19 -3.11
N THR A 20 -14.18 -6.14 -4.05
CA THR A 20 -14.69 -7.49 -3.80
C THR A 20 -13.89 -8.17 -2.67
N GLU A 21 -12.58 -7.96 -2.61
CA GLU A 21 -11.69 -8.54 -1.59
C GLU A 21 -11.88 -7.90 -0.21
N ARG A 22 -12.13 -6.59 -0.18
CA ARG A 22 -12.19 -5.80 1.07
C ARG A 22 -13.60 -5.56 1.58
N LEU A 23 -14.64 -5.94 0.83
CA LEU A 23 -16.04 -5.62 1.10
C LEU A 23 -16.47 -5.89 2.55
N VAL A 24 -16.14 -7.06 3.09
CA VAL A 24 -16.58 -7.45 4.45
C VAL A 24 -16.02 -6.50 5.51
N GLU A 25 -14.75 -6.12 5.39
CA GLU A 25 -14.10 -5.20 6.33
C GLU A 25 -14.55 -3.75 6.09
N ALA A 26 -14.52 -3.31 4.83
CA ALA A 26 -14.90 -1.97 4.44
C ALA A 26 -16.35 -1.67 4.88
N ASP A 27 -17.29 -2.57 4.62
CA ASP A 27 -18.69 -2.38 4.98
C ASP A 27 -18.98 -2.53 6.47
N ARG A 28 -18.28 -3.44 7.17
CA ARG A 28 -18.41 -3.52 8.63
C ARG A 28 -17.99 -2.20 9.29
N CYS A 29 -16.91 -1.60 8.80
CA CYS A 29 -16.39 -0.36 9.39
C CYS A 29 -17.15 0.88 8.92
N PHE A 30 -17.35 1.03 7.60
CA PHE A 30 -18.06 2.19 7.06
C PHE A 30 -19.54 2.13 7.37
N GLY A 31 -20.18 0.95 7.36
CA GLY A 31 -21.56 0.78 7.80
C GLY A 31 -21.78 1.25 9.24
N PHE A 32 -20.88 0.85 10.17
CA PHE A 32 -20.89 1.37 11.54
C PHE A 32 -20.70 2.90 11.57
N ALA A 33 -19.71 3.43 10.84
CA ALA A 33 -19.44 4.86 10.81
C ALA A 33 -20.61 5.68 10.28
N VAL A 34 -21.34 5.17 9.28
CA VAL A 34 -22.57 5.77 8.75
C VAL A 34 -23.66 5.80 9.82
N GLU A 35 -23.93 4.67 10.48
CA GLU A 35 -24.95 4.57 11.52
C GLU A 35 -24.63 5.48 12.71
N ASP A 36 -23.37 5.51 13.15
CA ASP A 36 -22.90 6.35 14.24
C ASP A 36 -22.97 7.86 13.90
N ALA A 37 -22.52 8.26 12.70
CA ALA A 37 -22.61 9.67 12.27
C ALA A 37 -24.05 10.16 12.14
N ILE A 38 -24.98 9.29 11.69
CA ILE A 38 -26.41 9.57 11.66
C ILE A 38 -26.97 9.72 13.08
N ALA A 39 -26.66 8.78 13.99
CA ALA A 39 -27.10 8.84 15.37
C ALA A 39 -26.54 10.06 16.12
N GLY A 40 -25.31 10.45 15.79
CA GLY A 40 -24.63 11.65 16.28
C GLY A 40 -25.16 12.96 15.70
N ASN A 41 -26.11 12.91 14.76
CA ASN A 41 -26.66 14.06 14.04
C ASN A 41 -25.57 14.95 13.42
N CYS A 42 -24.63 14.34 12.68
CA CYS A 42 -23.70 15.13 11.87
C CYS A 42 -24.48 15.98 10.85
N ASP A 43 -24.07 17.23 10.67
CA ASP A 43 -24.70 18.18 9.76
C ASP A 43 -24.33 17.92 8.30
N VAL A 44 -23.13 17.36 8.06
CA VAL A 44 -22.60 17.05 6.74
C VAL A 44 -21.62 15.87 6.82
N GLY A 45 -21.67 14.99 5.82
CA GLY A 45 -20.69 13.92 5.62
C GLY A 45 -19.64 14.32 4.58
N VAL A 46 -18.37 14.04 4.84
CA VAL A 46 -17.26 14.30 3.90
C VAL A 46 -16.49 13.01 3.68
N VAL A 47 -16.39 12.57 2.43
CA VAL A 47 -15.50 11.47 2.00
C VAL A 47 -14.30 12.10 1.29
N SER A 48 -13.11 12.07 1.89
CA SER A 48 -11.91 12.74 1.37
C SER A 48 -11.11 11.92 0.35
N GLY A 49 -11.79 11.11 -0.48
CA GLY A 49 -11.19 10.31 -1.56
C GLY A 49 -10.95 8.85 -1.23
N ASP A 50 -10.60 8.09 -2.28
CA ASP A 50 -10.32 6.65 -2.28
C ASP A 50 -11.47 5.83 -1.65
N ALA A 51 -12.69 6.10 -2.11
CA ALA A 51 -13.86 5.31 -1.74
C ALA A 51 -13.79 3.88 -2.29
N THR A 52 -13.11 3.67 -3.42
CA THR A 52 -12.86 2.37 -4.05
C THR A 52 -11.39 1.97 -3.96
N ASP A 53 -11.10 0.67 -3.89
CA ASP A 53 -9.71 0.15 -3.78
C ASP A 53 -8.94 0.17 -5.11
N HIS A 54 -9.67 0.18 -6.21
CA HIS A 54 -9.20 0.25 -7.59
C HIS A 54 -10.42 0.57 -8.44
N ARG A 55 -10.24 0.64 -9.76
CA ARG A 55 -11.36 0.71 -10.70
C ARG A 55 -12.40 -0.37 -10.41
N LEU A 56 -13.49 0.01 -9.77
CA LEU A 56 -14.51 -0.91 -9.31
C LEU A 56 -15.58 -1.10 -10.38
N ASP A 57 -15.75 -2.34 -10.86
CA ASP A 57 -16.78 -2.60 -11.85
C ASP A 57 -18.18 -2.43 -11.26
N ALA A 58 -19.06 -1.73 -11.99
CA ALA A 58 -20.41 -1.39 -11.53
C ALA A 58 -21.31 -2.59 -11.20
N HIS A 59 -20.99 -3.78 -11.74
CA HIS A 59 -21.74 -5.01 -11.47
C HIS A 59 -21.32 -5.70 -10.15
N THR A 60 -20.25 -5.23 -9.50
CA THR A 60 -19.76 -5.84 -8.27
C THR A 60 -20.68 -5.53 -7.09
N PRO A 61 -20.85 -6.47 -6.14
CA PRO A 61 -21.57 -6.19 -4.90
C PRO A 61 -20.96 -5.02 -4.12
N ALA A 62 -19.63 -4.87 -4.15
CA ALA A 62 -18.94 -3.81 -3.43
C ALA A 62 -19.37 -2.41 -3.88
N PHE A 63 -19.55 -2.19 -5.19
CA PHE A 63 -20.03 -0.92 -5.72
C PHE A 63 -21.45 -0.61 -5.26
N ARG A 64 -22.35 -1.60 -5.35
CA ARG A 64 -23.73 -1.47 -4.87
C ARG A 64 -23.76 -1.12 -3.38
N VAL A 65 -22.99 -1.83 -2.55
CA VAL A 65 -22.99 -1.62 -1.09
C VAL A 65 -22.42 -0.24 -0.74
N LEU A 66 -21.33 0.19 -1.39
CA LEU A 66 -20.82 1.56 -1.24
C LEU A 66 -21.90 2.59 -1.58
N ALA A 67 -22.58 2.43 -2.71
CA ALA A 67 -23.69 3.31 -3.10
C ALA A 67 -24.84 3.28 -2.09
N GLU A 68 -25.19 2.13 -1.51
CA GLU A 68 -26.19 2.01 -0.45
C GLU A 68 -25.79 2.78 0.82
N ARG A 69 -24.51 2.72 1.23
CA ARG A 69 -24.00 3.47 2.39
C ARG A 69 -24.00 4.97 2.17
N ILE A 70 -23.58 5.44 0.99
CA ILE A 70 -23.66 6.86 0.63
C ILE A 70 -25.12 7.32 0.51
N HIS A 71 -25.99 6.50 -0.07
CA HIS A 71 -27.43 6.77 -0.12
C HIS A 71 -28.02 6.92 1.28
N ALA A 72 -27.66 6.04 2.22
CA ALA A 72 -28.09 6.11 3.61
C ALA A 72 -27.63 7.41 4.30
N LEU A 73 -26.35 7.80 4.17
CA LEU A 73 -25.86 9.10 4.66
C LEU A 73 -26.67 10.26 4.07
N SER A 74 -26.87 10.26 2.75
CA SER A 74 -27.63 11.29 2.04
C SER A 74 -29.12 11.32 2.41
N GLY A 75 -29.64 10.31 3.10
CA GLY A 75 -30.97 10.34 3.71
C GLY A 75 -31.08 11.28 4.90
N HIS A 76 -29.96 11.58 5.55
CA HIS A 76 -29.87 12.28 6.84
C HIS A 76 -29.06 13.58 6.80
N MET A 77 -28.06 13.68 5.92
CA MET A 77 -27.21 14.87 5.78
C MET A 77 -26.71 15.05 4.33
N PRO A 78 -26.39 16.27 3.89
CA PRO A 78 -25.63 16.49 2.66
C PRO A 78 -24.28 15.76 2.70
N VAL A 79 -23.83 15.23 1.56
CA VAL A 79 -22.56 14.50 1.46
C VAL A 79 -21.67 15.15 0.43
N LEU A 80 -20.41 15.42 0.78
CA LEU A 80 -19.36 15.82 -0.15
C LEU A 80 -18.39 14.67 -0.35
N MET A 81 -18.20 14.23 -1.59
CA MET A 81 -17.19 13.25 -1.97
C MET A 81 -16.11 13.93 -2.78
N LEU A 82 -14.86 13.86 -2.33
CA LEU A 82 -13.71 14.36 -3.06
C LEU A 82 -13.17 13.25 -3.97
N GLN A 83 -12.78 13.60 -5.19
CA GLN A 83 -12.01 12.73 -6.06
C GLN A 83 -10.65 12.41 -5.44
N GLY A 84 -10.42 11.13 -5.12
CA GLY A 84 -9.15 10.58 -4.68
C GLY A 84 -8.22 10.27 -5.85
N THR A 85 -7.28 9.36 -5.63
CA THR A 85 -6.28 8.97 -6.63
C THR A 85 -6.90 8.32 -7.86
N PHE A 86 -6.29 8.49 -9.03
CA PHE A 86 -6.87 7.98 -10.29
C PHE A 86 -6.72 6.46 -10.48
N SER A 87 -5.81 5.83 -9.74
CA SER A 87 -5.68 4.36 -9.70
C SER A 87 -6.85 3.73 -8.95
N HIS A 88 -7.26 4.35 -7.84
CA HIS A 88 -8.41 3.96 -7.03
C HIS A 88 -9.73 4.36 -7.70
N GLU A 89 -9.83 5.62 -8.13
CA GLU A 89 -11.05 6.24 -8.66
C GLU A 89 -10.75 6.91 -10.01
N PRO A 90 -10.78 6.19 -11.15
CA PRO A 90 -10.60 6.81 -12.45
C PRO A 90 -11.60 7.97 -12.65
N PRO A 91 -11.21 9.09 -13.31
CA PRO A 91 -12.10 10.22 -13.53
C PRO A 91 -13.47 9.82 -14.10
N GLY A 92 -14.54 10.30 -13.48
CA GLY A 92 -15.92 9.94 -13.81
C GLY A 92 -16.50 8.78 -13.00
N THR A 93 -15.69 8.03 -12.24
CA THR A 93 -16.18 6.96 -11.35
C THR A 93 -17.17 7.50 -10.32
N LEU A 94 -16.88 8.67 -9.74
CA LEU A 94 -17.73 9.28 -8.73
C LEU A 94 -19.00 9.94 -9.32
N ASP A 95 -19.12 10.13 -10.64
CA ASP A 95 -20.29 10.81 -11.22
C ASP A 95 -21.62 10.13 -10.92
N VAL A 96 -21.61 8.79 -10.80
CA VAL A 96 -22.83 8.05 -10.42
C VAL A 96 -23.35 8.48 -9.06
N PHE A 97 -22.45 8.86 -8.13
CA PHE A 97 -22.81 9.20 -6.77
C PHE A 97 -23.57 10.51 -6.71
N ARG A 98 -23.42 11.40 -7.71
CA ARG A 98 -24.27 12.59 -7.86
C ARG A 98 -25.75 12.22 -8.04
N LEU A 99 -26.03 11.02 -8.57
CA LEU A 99 -27.39 10.55 -8.91
C LEU A 99 -28.04 9.71 -7.83
N ILE A 100 -27.28 9.21 -6.84
CA ILE A 100 -27.81 8.33 -5.79
C ILE A 100 -28.35 9.09 -4.57
N GLY A 101 -28.28 10.42 -4.56
CA GLY A 101 -28.77 11.23 -3.43
C GLY A 101 -30.20 10.90 -3.03
N SER A 102 -30.46 10.88 -1.72
CA SER A 102 -31.77 10.62 -1.13
C SER A 102 -32.48 11.93 -0.80
N ARG A 103 -32.69 12.25 0.49
CA ARG A 103 -33.27 13.53 0.95
C ARG A 103 -32.34 14.71 0.70
N TYR A 104 -31.03 14.48 0.80
CA TYR A 104 -29.98 15.48 0.68
C TYR A 104 -29.08 15.14 -0.52
N PRO A 105 -28.46 16.15 -1.15
CA PRO A 105 -27.59 15.93 -2.31
C PRO A 105 -26.26 15.27 -1.91
N VAL A 106 -25.71 14.52 -2.86
CA VAL A 106 -24.31 14.10 -2.86
C VAL A 106 -23.57 14.98 -3.87
N TYR A 107 -22.63 15.78 -3.38
CA TYR A 107 -21.78 16.63 -4.20
C TYR A 107 -20.44 15.93 -4.43
N VAL A 108 -20.00 15.87 -5.69
CA VAL A 108 -18.69 15.31 -6.05
C VAL A 108 -17.76 16.43 -6.46
N ALA A 109 -16.67 16.59 -5.72
CA ALA A 109 -15.62 17.57 -5.96
C ALA A 109 -14.46 16.90 -6.73
N ASP A 110 -14.49 17.04 -8.05
CA ASP A 110 -13.56 16.45 -9.03
C ASP A 110 -12.58 17.46 -9.67
N ARG A 111 -12.64 18.73 -9.24
CA ARG A 111 -11.71 19.79 -9.64
C ARG A 111 -11.33 20.67 -8.46
N ILE A 112 -10.30 21.51 -8.62
CA ILE A 112 -9.96 22.54 -7.64
C ILE A 112 -10.99 23.68 -7.69
N HIS A 113 -11.72 23.90 -6.59
CA HIS A 113 -12.72 24.98 -6.47
C HIS A 113 -13.20 25.18 -5.03
N GLN A 114 -14.06 26.18 -4.82
CA GLN A 114 -14.79 26.37 -3.57
C GLN A 114 -16.26 25.99 -3.73
N VAL A 115 -16.86 25.48 -2.65
CA VAL A 115 -18.28 25.07 -2.62
C VAL A 115 -18.91 25.57 -1.33
N ALA A 116 -19.99 26.33 -1.42
CA ALA A 116 -20.75 26.75 -0.25
C ALA A 116 -21.90 25.78 0.04
N LEU A 117 -22.15 25.50 1.31
CA LEU A 117 -23.33 24.78 1.76
C LEU A 117 -24.35 25.79 2.31
N ILE A 118 -25.44 25.99 1.56
CA ILE A 118 -26.55 26.87 1.96
C ILE A 118 -27.78 26.02 2.22
N GLY A 119 -28.22 25.99 3.48
CA GLY A 119 -29.19 25.00 3.93
C GLY A 119 -28.64 23.59 3.70
N SER A 120 -29.25 22.85 2.78
CA SER A 120 -28.83 21.51 2.36
C SER A 120 -28.15 21.45 0.99
N THR A 121 -28.03 22.58 0.29
CA THR A 121 -27.59 22.62 -1.11
C THR A 121 -26.14 23.07 -1.23
N PHE A 122 -25.39 22.36 -2.07
CA PHE A 122 -24.03 22.74 -2.45
C PHE A 122 -24.03 23.67 -3.66
N LEU A 123 -23.41 24.83 -3.53
CA LEU A 123 -23.26 25.83 -4.59
C LEU A 123 -21.76 26.02 -4.90
N PRO A 124 -21.27 25.55 -6.05
CA PRO A 124 -19.87 25.69 -6.41
C PRO A 124 -19.53 27.05 -7.01
N SER A 125 -18.30 27.51 -6.80
CA SER A 125 -17.72 28.64 -7.54
C SER A 125 -17.52 28.28 -9.01
N ALA A 126 -17.72 29.24 -9.92
CA ALA A 126 -17.44 29.01 -11.34
C ALA A 126 -15.95 28.71 -11.58
N GLY A 127 -15.09 29.50 -10.94
CA GLY A 127 -13.64 29.34 -10.97
C GLY A 127 -13.08 28.48 -9.82
N PRO A 128 -11.76 28.54 -9.59
CA PRO A 128 -11.11 27.86 -8.47
C PRO A 128 -11.42 28.51 -7.10
N LEU A 129 -11.85 29.77 -7.10
CA LEU A 129 -12.23 30.53 -5.91
C LEU A 129 -13.51 31.31 -6.22
N PHE A 130 -14.30 31.61 -5.18
CA PHE A 130 -15.38 32.57 -5.32
C PHE A 130 -14.83 33.97 -5.61
N THR A 131 -15.39 34.61 -6.63
CA THR A 131 -15.20 36.03 -6.92
C THR A 131 -15.98 36.89 -5.94
N ALA A 132 -15.70 38.20 -5.91
CA ALA A 132 -16.44 39.14 -5.07
C ALA A 132 -17.94 39.18 -5.43
N ASP A 133 -18.27 39.14 -6.72
CA ASP A 133 -19.65 39.19 -7.22
C ASP A 133 -20.41 37.90 -6.89
N GLU A 134 -19.76 36.73 -7.04
CA GLU A 134 -20.34 35.46 -6.60
C GLU A 134 -20.57 35.45 -5.09
N MET A 135 -19.61 35.96 -4.31
CA MET A 135 -19.73 36.04 -2.85
C MET A 135 -20.91 36.92 -2.42
N GLU A 136 -21.11 38.06 -3.09
CA GLU A 136 -22.24 38.95 -2.82
C GLU A 136 -23.57 38.26 -3.14
N THR A 137 -23.66 37.61 -4.30
CA THR A 137 -24.85 36.85 -4.72
C THR A 137 -25.17 35.73 -3.74
N LEU A 138 -24.14 34.97 -3.34
CA LEU A 138 -24.23 33.85 -2.43
C LEU A 138 -24.75 34.27 -1.05
N LEU A 139 -24.29 35.41 -0.53
CA LEU A 139 -24.79 35.98 0.73
C LEU A 139 -26.22 36.52 0.64
N GLN A 140 -26.71 36.87 -0.55
CA GLN A 140 -28.10 37.27 -0.77
C GLN A 140 -29.05 36.06 -0.78
N GLU A 141 -28.60 34.92 -1.31
CA GLU A 141 -29.39 33.66 -1.31
C GLU A 141 -29.52 33.05 0.09
N GLY A 142 -28.49 33.20 0.92
CA GLY A 142 -28.49 32.79 2.32
C GLY A 142 -27.09 32.79 2.91
N THR A 143 -26.97 32.84 4.24
CA THR A 143 -25.66 32.68 4.87
C THR A 143 -25.25 31.21 4.84
N PRO A 144 -24.10 30.85 4.22
CA PRO A 144 -23.63 29.46 4.23
C PRO A 144 -23.34 28.96 5.64
N SER A 145 -23.67 27.70 5.89
CA SER A 145 -23.24 27.02 7.12
C SER A 145 -21.72 26.79 7.10
N ALA A 146 -21.18 26.45 5.93
CA ALA A 146 -19.76 26.33 5.64
C ALA A 146 -19.43 26.59 4.17
N VAL A 147 -18.15 26.89 3.91
CA VAL A 147 -17.54 26.88 2.58
C VAL A 147 -16.37 25.90 2.56
N PHE A 148 -16.41 24.98 1.61
CA PHE A 148 -15.39 23.97 1.36
C PHE A 148 -14.40 24.48 0.31
N THR A 149 -13.10 24.39 0.59
CA THR A 149 -12.01 24.56 -0.37
C THR A 149 -11.55 23.17 -0.78
N CYS A 150 -11.96 22.73 -1.96
CA CYS A 150 -11.73 21.37 -2.44
C CYS A 150 -10.50 21.30 -3.33
N VAL A 151 -9.58 20.40 -2.99
CA VAL A 151 -8.36 20.11 -3.76
C VAL A 151 -8.27 18.61 -3.98
N PRO A 152 -8.90 18.06 -5.03
CA PRO A 152 -8.79 16.63 -5.35
C PRO A 152 -7.39 16.26 -5.80
N THR A 153 -7.11 14.96 -5.93
CA THR A 153 -5.82 14.47 -6.42
C THR A 153 -5.51 15.08 -7.79
N VAL A 154 -4.27 15.58 -7.95
CA VAL A 154 -3.78 16.22 -9.16
C VAL A 154 -2.96 15.26 -10.00
N ASN A 155 -3.15 15.29 -11.32
CA ASN A 155 -2.40 14.41 -12.22
C ASN A 155 -0.96 14.90 -12.39
N LYS A 156 0.00 14.25 -11.72
CA LYS A 156 1.43 14.57 -11.84
C LYS A 156 1.95 14.40 -13.28
N ALA A 157 1.43 13.44 -14.05
CA ALA A 157 1.87 13.21 -15.43
C ALA A 157 1.50 14.37 -16.38
N VAL A 158 0.35 15.01 -16.15
CA VAL A 158 -0.06 16.21 -16.91
C VAL A 158 0.93 17.35 -16.66
N LEU A 159 1.39 17.53 -15.41
CA LEU A 159 2.40 18.52 -15.06
C LEU A 159 3.80 18.13 -15.57
N ALA A 160 4.17 16.85 -15.47
CA ALA A 160 5.44 16.33 -16.00
C ALA A 160 5.60 16.55 -17.51
N GLY A 161 4.51 16.48 -18.28
CA GLY A 161 4.50 16.82 -19.71
C GLY A 161 4.83 18.29 -20.01
N VAL A 162 4.68 19.18 -19.04
CA VAL A 162 4.90 20.63 -19.18
C VAL A 162 6.23 21.08 -18.57
N VAL A 163 6.55 20.62 -17.36
CA VAL A 163 7.74 21.06 -16.60
C VAL A 163 8.89 20.05 -16.57
N GLY A 164 8.67 18.84 -17.11
CA GLY A 164 9.61 17.71 -17.03
C GLY A 164 9.39 16.86 -15.78
N ALA A 165 9.64 15.55 -15.88
CA ALA A 165 9.29 14.57 -14.85
C ALA A 165 10.00 14.80 -13.50
N MET A 166 11.25 15.25 -13.49
CA MET A 166 12.01 15.48 -12.25
C MET A 166 11.52 16.69 -11.44
N GLU A 167 11.00 17.72 -12.12
CA GLU A 167 10.52 18.96 -11.49
C GLU A 167 9.02 18.91 -11.19
N ALA A 168 8.30 17.92 -11.71
CA ALA A 168 6.84 17.83 -11.63
C ALA A 168 6.33 17.83 -10.18
N ALA A 169 6.94 17.04 -9.29
CA ALA A 169 6.49 16.95 -7.90
C ALA A 169 6.67 18.28 -7.14
N THR A 170 7.83 18.94 -7.29
CA THR A 170 8.09 20.25 -6.68
C THR A 170 7.18 21.33 -7.27
N ALA A 171 7.00 21.34 -8.60
CA ALA A 171 6.11 22.29 -9.26
C ALA A 171 4.64 22.12 -8.82
N VAL A 172 4.17 20.87 -8.66
CA VAL A 172 2.82 20.59 -8.11
C VAL A 172 2.68 21.22 -6.72
N GLY A 173 3.62 20.94 -5.82
CA GLY A 173 3.59 21.48 -4.46
C GLY A 173 3.60 23.02 -4.43
N ASP A 174 4.41 23.66 -5.27
CA ASP A 174 4.49 25.11 -5.36
C ASP A 174 3.18 25.73 -5.91
N HIS A 175 2.60 25.14 -6.95
CA HIS A 175 1.32 25.59 -7.50
C HIS A 175 0.17 25.44 -6.50
N LEU A 176 0.13 24.32 -5.77
CA LEU A 176 -0.85 24.10 -4.71
C LEU A 176 -0.65 25.09 -3.56
N ALA A 177 0.58 25.37 -3.14
CA ALA A 177 0.86 26.36 -2.11
C ALA A 177 0.39 27.77 -2.51
N VAL A 178 0.60 28.17 -3.78
CA VAL A 178 0.09 29.45 -4.30
C VAL A 178 -1.44 29.49 -4.28
N PHE A 179 -2.10 28.40 -4.72
CA PHE A 179 -3.55 28.29 -4.68
C PHE A 179 -4.08 28.38 -3.25
N LEU A 180 -3.51 27.61 -2.31
CA LEU A 180 -3.93 27.62 -0.91
C LEU A 180 -3.74 29.00 -0.28
N GLY A 181 -2.62 29.69 -0.54
CA GLY A 181 -2.44 31.07 -0.09
C GLY A 181 -3.45 32.06 -0.68
N ALA A 182 -3.90 31.85 -1.92
CA ALA A 182 -4.99 32.64 -2.53
C ALA A 182 -6.35 32.31 -1.91
N ALA A 183 -6.65 31.02 -1.71
CA ALA A 183 -7.85 30.55 -1.01
C ALA A 183 -7.92 31.12 0.41
N GLY A 184 -6.79 31.23 1.10
CA GLY A 184 -6.71 31.77 2.44
C GLY A 184 -7.18 33.22 2.56
N LYS A 185 -6.98 34.04 1.52
CA LYS A 185 -7.53 35.40 1.48
C LYS A 185 -9.06 35.39 1.47
N VAL A 186 -9.66 34.47 0.70
CA VAL A 186 -11.12 34.30 0.62
C VAL A 186 -11.67 33.71 1.91
N ASN A 187 -11.00 32.70 2.46
CA ASN A 187 -11.40 32.04 3.70
C ASN A 187 -11.35 32.99 4.91
N ARG A 188 -10.37 33.89 4.99
CA ARG A 188 -10.37 34.96 6.01
C ARG A 188 -11.56 35.90 5.89
N LEU A 189 -11.94 36.29 4.66
CA LEU A 189 -13.12 37.12 4.43
C LEU A 189 -14.40 36.41 4.86
N LEU A 190 -14.55 35.13 4.50
CA LEU A 190 -15.68 34.29 4.91
C LEU A 190 -15.76 34.15 6.44
N ARG A 191 -14.63 33.84 7.10
CA ARG A 191 -14.55 33.75 8.56
C ARG A 191 -14.92 35.07 9.23
N SER A 192 -14.50 36.22 8.68
CA SER A 192 -14.88 37.54 9.21
C SER A 192 -16.38 37.81 9.16
N LYS A 193 -17.11 37.09 8.31
CA LYS A 193 -18.59 37.11 8.21
C LYS A 193 -19.26 36.03 9.05
N GLY A 194 -18.49 35.29 9.86
CA GLY A 194 -19.00 34.20 10.71
C GLY A 194 -19.26 32.88 9.97
N ILE A 195 -18.74 32.73 8.76
CA ILE A 195 -18.90 31.51 7.95
C ILE A 195 -17.73 30.57 8.24
N ARG A 196 -18.03 29.29 8.44
CA ARG A 196 -17.03 28.23 8.68
C ARG A 196 -16.32 27.88 7.37
N THR A 197 -15.02 27.63 7.45
CA THR A 197 -14.17 27.35 6.30
C THR A 197 -13.52 25.99 6.46
N ILE A 198 -13.69 25.11 5.48
CA ILE A 198 -13.24 23.71 5.55
C ILE A 198 -12.37 23.42 4.32
N GLY A 199 -11.15 22.94 4.50
CA GLY A 199 -10.35 22.38 3.42
C GLY A 199 -10.64 20.89 3.26
N VAL A 200 -10.70 20.38 2.04
CA VAL A 200 -10.79 18.93 1.79
C VAL A 200 -9.81 18.58 0.68
N SER A 201 -8.89 17.66 0.96
CA SER A 201 -7.92 17.19 -0.02
C SER A 201 -7.56 15.72 0.15
N HIS A 202 -6.94 15.14 -0.87
CA HIS A 202 -6.43 13.78 -0.89
C HIS A 202 -4.98 13.84 -1.39
N GLY A 203 -4.03 13.53 -0.52
CA GLY A 203 -2.62 13.66 -0.85
C GLY A 203 -1.68 13.61 0.35
N THR A 204 -0.39 13.73 0.08
CA THR A 204 0.67 13.47 1.06
C THR A 204 1.25 14.75 1.66
N VAL A 205 1.23 14.86 2.99
CA VAL A 205 1.89 15.93 3.76
C VAL A 205 3.31 15.52 4.12
N ASN A 206 4.27 16.42 3.87
CA ASN A 206 5.66 16.20 4.25
C ASN A 206 5.83 15.89 5.74
N GLY A 207 6.46 14.75 6.04
CA GLY A 207 6.74 14.29 7.40
C GLY A 207 5.56 13.63 8.10
N CYS A 208 4.46 13.31 7.40
CA CYS A 208 3.41 12.47 7.96
C CYS A 208 3.91 11.04 8.21
N TYR A 209 3.27 10.34 9.13
CA TYR A 209 3.54 8.93 9.39
C TYR A 209 2.62 8.04 8.56
N THR A 210 3.15 6.95 8.01
CA THR A 210 2.34 5.89 7.42
C THR A 210 1.59 5.11 8.50
N GLU A 211 0.63 4.29 8.08
CA GLU A 211 -0.07 3.30 8.90
C GLU A 211 0.87 2.28 9.56
N HIS A 212 2.09 2.11 9.04
CA HIS A 212 3.12 1.28 9.67
C HIS A 212 4.01 2.07 10.65
N GLY A 213 3.73 3.36 10.86
CA GLY A 213 4.47 4.25 11.76
C GLY A 213 5.85 4.65 11.22
N VAL A 214 6.02 4.61 9.90
CA VAL A 214 7.25 5.07 9.24
C VAL A 214 7.02 6.52 8.79
N PRO A 215 7.90 7.46 9.12
CA PRO A 215 7.77 8.82 8.60
C PRO A 215 8.02 8.79 7.08
N MET A 216 7.12 9.40 6.33
CA MET A 216 7.29 9.61 4.89
C MET A 216 8.42 10.61 4.66
N ALA A 217 9.45 10.17 3.94
CA ALA A 217 10.58 10.98 3.51
C ALA A 217 10.74 10.81 2.00
N GLY A 218 10.72 11.91 1.25
CA GLY A 218 10.69 11.88 -0.21
C GLY A 218 10.35 13.25 -0.81
N PHE A 219 10.47 13.38 -2.12
CA PHE A 219 10.15 14.62 -2.86
C PHE A 219 8.73 14.64 -3.44
N ASP A 220 7.98 13.53 -3.29
CA ASP A 220 6.64 13.36 -3.87
C ASP A 220 5.48 13.91 -3.02
N HIS A 221 5.78 14.68 -1.98
CA HIS A 221 4.77 15.30 -1.11
C HIS A 221 4.08 16.47 -1.82
N GLU A 222 2.77 16.42 -1.95
CA GLU A 222 1.98 17.52 -2.55
C GLU A 222 1.82 18.69 -1.57
N PHE A 223 1.88 18.43 -0.26
CA PHE A 223 1.58 19.43 0.76
C PHE A 223 2.70 19.63 1.77
N SER A 224 2.86 20.88 2.18
CA SER A 224 3.51 21.23 3.45
C SER A 224 2.44 21.67 4.45
N LEU A 225 2.66 21.40 5.75
CA LEU A 225 1.78 21.91 6.81
C LEU A 225 1.64 23.43 6.75
N GLY A 226 2.71 24.15 6.41
CA GLY A 226 2.68 25.59 6.22
C GLY A 226 1.66 26.02 5.18
N ALA A 227 1.71 25.42 3.98
CA ALA A 227 0.77 25.72 2.89
C ALA A 227 -0.69 25.40 3.27
N LEU A 228 -0.93 24.28 3.95
CA LEU A 228 -2.27 23.90 4.41
C LEU A 228 -2.84 24.91 5.42
N PHE A 229 -2.04 25.42 6.35
CA PHE A 229 -2.48 26.46 7.28
C PHE A 229 -2.59 27.86 6.65
N GLU A 230 -1.84 28.13 5.57
CA GLU A 230 -2.02 29.35 4.75
C GLU A 230 -3.33 29.35 3.95
N ALA A 231 -3.96 28.18 3.78
CA ALA A 231 -5.34 28.08 3.28
C ALA A 231 -6.36 28.73 4.23
N GLU A 232 -5.97 29.04 5.47
CA GLU A 232 -6.81 29.73 6.45
C GLU A 232 -8.18 29.07 6.63
N CYS A 233 -8.26 27.74 6.54
CA CYS A 233 -9.46 26.98 6.90
C CYS A 233 -9.54 26.80 8.43
N ASP A 234 -10.75 26.66 8.97
CA ASP A 234 -10.98 26.30 10.37
C ASP A 234 -10.60 24.84 10.62
N ALA A 235 -11.01 23.96 9.70
CA ALA A 235 -10.61 22.56 9.64
C ALA A 235 -10.09 22.23 8.23
N PHE A 236 -9.07 21.39 8.12
CA PHE A 236 -8.59 20.86 6.85
C PHE A 236 -8.55 19.33 6.91
N MET A 237 -9.47 18.71 6.18
CA MET A 237 -9.70 17.27 6.13
C MET A 237 -8.85 16.66 5.00
N LEU A 238 -8.00 15.69 5.35
CA LEU A 238 -7.12 15.01 4.42
C LEU A 238 -7.45 13.51 4.34
N GLY A 239 -7.30 12.97 3.12
CA GLY A 239 -7.22 11.53 2.84
C GLY A 239 -5.89 11.14 2.21
N HIS A 240 -5.69 9.85 1.90
CA HIS A 240 -4.49 9.19 1.32
C HIS A 240 -3.63 8.47 2.35
N ILE A 241 -3.49 9.05 3.55
CA ILE A 241 -2.69 8.45 4.62
C ILE A 241 -3.59 7.66 5.53
N HIS A 242 -3.34 6.36 5.61
CA HIS A 242 -4.17 5.40 6.37
C HIS A 242 -3.96 5.48 7.90
N ALA A 243 -3.06 6.34 8.39
CA ALA A 243 -2.87 6.65 9.80
C ALA A 243 -3.56 7.95 10.20
N MET A 244 -4.41 7.88 11.23
CA MET A 244 -5.02 9.07 11.83
C MET A 244 -3.95 9.97 12.45
N GLN A 245 -3.96 11.25 12.05
CA GLN A 245 -3.01 12.27 12.50
C GLN A 245 -3.69 13.63 12.53
N LEU A 246 -3.38 14.44 13.53
CA LEU A 246 -3.90 15.80 13.70
C LEU A 246 -2.76 16.79 13.96
N TRP A 247 -2.84 17.96 13.35
CA TRP A 247 -1.96 19.10 13.59
C TRP A 247 -2.79 20.34 13.91
N GLU A 248 -2.40 21.08 14.94
CA GLU A 248 -3.09 22.30 15.37
C GLU A 248 -2.21 23.53 15.18
N ARG A 249 -2.82 24.63 14.73
CA ARG A 249 -2.22 25.97 14.76
C ARG A 249 -3.30 27.01 15.03
N GLU A 250 -3.20 27.67 16.19
CA GLU A 250 -4.06 28.79 16.57
C GLU A 250 -5.57 28.42 16.54
N GLY A 251 -5.92 27.25 17.08
CA GLY A 251 -7.30 26.76 17.10
C GLY A 251 -7.80 26.15 15.78
N ARG A 252 -7.05 26.28 14.68
CA ARG A 252 -7.33 25.61 13.40
C ARG A 252 -6.67 24.25 13.38
N LEU A 253 -7.30 23.28 12.72
CA LEU A 253 -6.83 21.90 12.66
C LEU A 253 -6.66 21.42 11.22
N VAL A 254 -5.61 20.63 11.00
CA VAL A 254 -5.38 19.83 9.79
C VAL A 254 -5.34 18.37 10.21
N GLY A 255 -6.03 17.47 9.51
CA GLY A 255 -6.12 16.09 9.95
C GLY A 255 -6.34 15.06 8.86
N TYR A 256 -5.61 13.95 8.97
CA TYR A 256 -5.94 12.70 8.29
C TYR A 256 -6.89 11.90 9.16
N ALA A 257 -8.00 11.43 8.57
CA ALA A 257 -8.89 10.50 9.28
C ALA A 257 -8.27 9.11 9.44
N GLY A 258 -7.35 8.74 8.54
CA GLY A 258 -6.90 7.36 8.38
C GLY A 258 -7.89 6.55 7.54
N SER A 259 -7.56 5.28 7.34
CA SER A 259 -8.44 4.34 6.66
C SER A 259 -9.62 3.93 7.55
N ILE A 260 -10.77 3.70 6.93
CA ILE A 260 -11.99 3.35 7.69
C ILE A 260 -11.87 2.00 8.40
N GLY A 261 -11.12 1.06 7.80
CA GLY A 261 -10.87 -0.29 8.30
C GLY A 261 -9.39 -0.68 8.19
N CYS A 262 -9.07 -1.90 8.63
CA CYS A 262 -7.71 -2.45 8.51
C CYS A 262 -7.62 -3.33 7.25
N PHE A 263 -6.88 -2.86 6.26
CA PHE A 263 -6.76 -3.47 4.93
C PHE A 263 -5.43 -4.22 4.74
N HIS A 264 -4.40 -3.84 5.48
CA HIS A 264 -3.08 -4.43 5.44
C HIS A 264 -2.68 -5.02 6.81
N TYR A 265 -1.91 -6.09 6.74
CA TYR A 265 -1.32 -6.69 7.94
C TYR A 265 -0.21 -5.80 8.49
N GLY A 266 -0.30 -5.45 9.78
CA GLY A 266 0.72 -4.67 10.49
C GLY A 266 0.46 -3.17 10.51
N GLU A 267 -0.72 -2.73 10.09
CA GLU A 267 -1.20 -1.38 10.36
C GLU A 267 -1.28 -1.14 11.87
N LYS A 268 -0.81 0.03 12.30
CA LYS A 268 -0.77 0.46 13.70
C LYS A 268 -1.93 1.38 14.00
N GLY A 269 -2.29 1.43 15.29
CA GLY A 269 -3.32 2.33 15.79
C GLY A 269 -4.74 1.83 15.52
N LYS A 270 -5.70 2.61 15.99
CA LYS A 270 -7.12 2.34 15.81
C LYS A 270 -7.59 2.91 14.48
N LYS A 271 -8.56 2.25 13.86
CA LYS A 271 -9.22 2.67 12.63
C LYS A 271 -10.53 3.35 12.95
N GLY A 272 -10.98 4.23 12.09
CA GLY A 272 -12.11 5.08 12.41
C GLY A 272 -12.40 6.15 11.38
N TYR A 273 -13.31 7.02 11.76
CA TYR A 273 -13.56 8.29 11.08
C TYR A 273 -13.36 9.44 12.08
N LEU A 274 -13.22 10.67 11.59
CA LEU A 274 -13.13 11.85 12.47
C LEU A 274 -14.49 12.53 12.57
N ASN A 275 -14.96 12.74 13.80
CA ASN A 275 -16.08 13.62 14.09
C ASN A 275 -15.53 15.02 14.44
N TRP A 276 -15.84 16.00 13.59
CA TRP A 276 -15.35 17.36 13.73
C TRP A 276 -16.43 18.29 14.29
N GLN A 277 -16.05 19.16 15.22
CA GLN A 277 -16.85 20.30 15.66
C GLN A 277 -16.19 21.59 15.20
N ILE A 278 -16.87 22.35 14.35
CA ILE A 278 -16.26 23.50 13.65
C ILE A 278 -17.03 24.79 13.96
N LYS A 279 -16.28 25.79 14.40
CA LYS A 279 -16.71 27.18 14.55
C LYS A 279 -15.78 28.09 13.75
N PRO A 280 -16.21 29.30 13.37
CA PRO A 280 -15.31 30.27 12.73
C PRO A 280 -14.07 30.52 13.62
N GLY A 281 -12.89 30.17 13.11
CA GLY A 281 -11.60 30.30 13.78
C GLY A 281 -11.23 29.18 14.76
N ARG A 282 -12.06 28.15 14.93
CA ARG A 282 -11.78 27.03 15.85
C ARG A 282 -12.37 25.71 15.37
N ALA A 283 -11.57 24.66 15.38
CA ALA A 283 -12.04 23.29 15.16
C ALA A 283 -11.56 22.35 16.27
N GLU A 284 -12.33 21.30 16.51
CA GLU A 284 -11.98 20.15 17.34
C GLU A 284 -12.33 18.89 16.56
N ALA A 285 -11.51 17.84 16.70
CA ALA A 285 -11.73 16.56 16.02
C ALA A 285 -11.50 15.40 16.99
N VAL A 286 -12.41 14.43 16.97
CA VAL A 286 -12.29 13.20 17.76
C VAL A 286 -12.41 12.01 16.82
N GLN A 287 -11.48 11.05 16.94
CA GLN A 287 -11.58 9.79 16.21
C GLN A 287 -12.66 8.92 16.86
N VAL A 288 -13.63 8.49 16.06
CA VAL A 288 -14.59 7.46 16.46
C VAL A 288 -14.07 6.14 15.91
N GLU A 289 -13.72 5.24 16.83
CA GLU A 289 -13.19 3.92 16.48
C GLU A 289 -14.25 3.06 15.79
N THR A 290 -13.90 2.48 14.65
CA THR A 290 -14.72 1.51 13.93
C THR A 290 -14.45 0.10 14.44
N PRO A 291 -15.36 -0.87 14.22
CA PRO A 291 -15.13 -2.30 14.49
C PRO A 291 -14.17 -2.93 13.46
N ALA A 292 -13.03 -2.29 13.22
CA ALA A 292 -12.00 -2.79 12.32
C ALA A 292 -11.32 -4.03 12.88
N ARG A 293 -10.87 -4.91 11.99
CA ARG A 293 -10.19 -6.14 12.40
C ARG A 293 -8.86 -5.81 13.06
N GLU A 294 -8.50 -6.57 14.09
CA GLU A 294 -7.18 -6.49 14.70
C GLU A 294 -6.21 -7.44 13.98
N THR A 295 -5.04 -6.94 13.61
CA THR A 295 -3.99 -7.75 12.99
C THR A 295 -2.79 -7.92 13.92
N VAL A 296 -2.19 -9.11 13.91
CA VAL A 296 -0.95 -9.42 14.64
C VAL A 296 0.07 -9.96 13.64
N CYS A 297 1.19 -9.26 13.49
CA CYS A 297 2.30 -9.67 12.62
C CYS A 297 3.48 -10.14 13.46
N VAL A 298 4.01 -11.30 13.12
CA VAL A 298 5.20 -11.88 13.75
C VAL A 298 6.20 -12.21 12.68
N ASP A 299 7.39 -11.60 12.78
CA ASP A 299 8.49 -11.83 11.85
C ASP A 299 9.62 -12.61 12.55
N PHE A 300 10.17 -13.60 11.84
CA PHE A 300 11.34 -14.40 12.24
C PHE A 300 12.45 -14.32 11.18
N ASP A 301 13.69 -14.23 11.65
CA ASP A 301 14.90 -14.42 10.85
C ASP A 301 15.47 -15.81 11.20
N GLY A 302 15.18 -16.80 10.36
CA GLY A 302 15.32 -18.22 10.63
C GLY A 302 13.98 -18.95 10.88
N PRO A 303 14.03 -20.25 11.27
CA PRO A 303 12.83 -21.02 11.61
C PRO A 303 11.99 -20.34 12.70
N PRO A 304 10.64 -20.37 12.61
CA PRO A 304 9.79 -19.81 13.66
C PRO A 304 10.02 -20.48 15.03
N ASP A 305 10.13 -19.65 16.07
CA ASP A 305 10.20 -20.10 17.46
C ASP A 305 8.79 -20.48 17.94
N MET A 306 8.57 -21.77 18.17
CA MET A 306 7.28 -22.33 18.56
C MET A 306 6.83 -21.92 19.96
N GLU A 307 7.76 -21.66 20.89
CA GLU A 307 7.41 -21.19 22.24
C GLU A 307 6.91 -19.75 22.18
N ARG A 308 7.62 -18.90 21.42
CA ARG A 308 7.16 -17.54 21.14
C ARG A 308 5.81 -17.52 20.43
N LEU A 309 5.61 -18.39 19.44
CA LEU A 309 4.32 -18.50 18.74
C LEU A 309 3.20 -18.96 19.66
N ALA A 310 3.44 -19.91 20.57
CA ALA A 310 2.44 -20.36 21.54
C ALA A 310 2.00 -19.21 22.47
N ASN A 311 2.95 -18.44 23.01
CA ASN A 311 2.64 -17.27 23.84
C ASN A 311 1.82 -16.20 23.10
N ILE A 312 2.10 -15.99 21.80
CA ILE A 312 1.34 -15.05 20.98
C ILE A 312 -0.07 -15.60 20.69
N ALA A 313 -0.18 -16.90 20.42
CA ALA A 313 -1.45 -17.56 20.11
C ALA A 313 -2.51 -17.32 21.20
N GLU A 314 -2.12 -17.33 22.48
CA GLU A 314 -2.99 -17.05 23.63
C GLU A 314 -3.73 -15.71 23.56
N GLN A 315 -3.18 -14.72 22.84
CA GLN A 315 -3.71 -13.35 22.76
C GLN A 315 -4.28 -13.00 21.39
N THR A 316 -4.45 -14.01 20.52
CA THR A 316 -4.87 -13.83 19.11
C THR A 316 -6.24 -14.41 18.79
N GLN A 317 -7.02 -14.75 19.80
CA GLN A 317 -8.41 -15.17 19.62
C GLN A 317 -9.17 -14.14 18.77
N ASP A 318 -9.81 -14.60 17.69
CA ASP A 318 -10.58 -13.79 16.74
C ASP A 318 -9.78 -12.67 16.01
N LYS A 319 -8.43 -12.72 16.06
CA LYS A 319 -7.55 -11.77 15.34
C LYS A 319 -7.04 -12.34 14.04
N PHE A 320 -6.58 -11.46 13.16
CA PHE A 320 -5.95 -11.82 11.89
C PHE A 320 -4.44 -11.90 12.10
N VAL A 321 -3.87 -13.09 12.02
CA VAL A 321 -2.46 -13.33 12.33
C VAL A 321 -1.66 -13.55 11.05
N ARG A 322 -0.54 -12.85 10.90
CA ARG A 322 0.47 -13.12 9.88
C ARG A 322 1.76 -13.55 10.53
N VAL A 323 2.20 -14.78 10.22
CA VAL A 323 3.50 -15.31 10.63
C VAL A 323 4.41 -15.32 9.40
N ARG A 324 5.45 -14.50 9.44
CA ARG A 324 6.48 -14.41 8.40
C ARG A 324 7.79 -14.95 8.94
N TRP A 325 8.51 -15.68 8.10
CA TRP A 325 9.87 -16.10 8.41
C TRP A 325 10.73 -16.10 7.16
N THR A 326 12.00 -15.75 7.33
CA THR A 326 13.02 -15.83 6.28
C THR A 326 13.97 -16.98 6.58
N ILE A 327 14.19 -17.88 5.64
CA ILE A 327 14.98 -19.09 5.87
C ILE A 327 15.73 -19.52 4.61
N ASP A 328 16.92 -20.11 4.73
CA ASP A 328 17.62 -20.68 3.58
C ASP A 328 16.89 -21.92 3.04
N GLU A 329 17.06 -22.20 1.75
CA GLU A 329 16.45 -23.35 1.08
C GLU A 329 16.74 -24.69 1.79
N GLU A 330 17.97 -24.87 2.30
CA GLU A 330 18.41 -26.08 3.01
C GLU A 330 17.69 -26.30 4.35
N HIS A 331 17.18 -25.22 4.93
CA HIS A 331 16.54 -25.21 6.24
C HIS A 331 15.00 -25.20 6.16
N ARG A 332 14.42 -25.18 4.95
CA ARG A 332 12.95 -25.13 4.73
C ARG A 332 12.18 -26.23 5.47
N GLN A 333 12.78 -27.41 5.60
CA GLN A 333 12.21 -28.58 6.28
C GLN A 333 12.12 -28.45 7.81
N LEU A 334 12.77 -27.44 8.40
CA LEU A 334 12.71 -27.19 9.85
C LEU A 334 11.40 -26.53 10.30
N VAL A 335 10.56 -26.07 9.37
CA VAL A 335 9.32 -25.36 9.70
C VAL A 335 8.11 -26.28 9.61
N ASP A 336 7.56 -26.61 10.77
CA ASP A 336 6.30 -27.34 10.88
C ASP A 336 5.10 -26.39 10.72
N ARG A 337 4.59 -26.31 9.49
CA ARG A 337 3.43 -25.47 9.16
C ARG A 337 2.14 -25.97 9.79
N GLU A 338 2.00 -27.28 10.02
CA GLU A 338 0.79 -27.84 10.62
C GLU A 338 0.74 -27.50 12.10
N ALA A 339 1.85 -27.63 12.82
CA ALA A 339 1.94 -27.22 14.22
C ALA A 339 1.62 -25.73 14.41
N ILE A 340 2.10 -24.85 13.52
CA ILE A 340 1.74 -23.42 13.56
C ILE A 340 0.24 -23.23 13.32
N ARG A 341 -0.37 -23.94 12.36
CA ARG A 341 -1.82 -23.87 12.12
C ARG A 341 -2.61 -24.33 13.33
N THR A 342 -2.18 -25.39 14.00
CA THR A 342 -2.82 -25.89 15.22
C THR A 342 -2.73 -24.88 16.37
N LEU A 343 -1.58 -24.21 16.56
CA LEU A 343 -1.42 -23.18 17.57
C LEU A 343 -2.41 -22.01 17.38
N PHE A 344 -2.59 -21.56 16.14
CA PHE A 344 -3.47 -20.43 15.81
C PHE A 344 -4.88 -20.85 15.37
N ALA A 345 -5.36 -22.02 15.79
CA ALA A 345 -6.70 -22.49 15.42
C ALA A 345 -7.84 -21.58 15.93
N GLY A 346 -7.58 -20.78 16.97
CA GLY A 346 -8.51 -19.77 17.50
C GLY A 346 -8.43 -18.40 16.82
N ALA A 347 -7.48 -18.17 15.90
CA ALA A 347 -7.40 -16.92 15.15
C ALA A 347 -8.54 -16.83 14.11
N ALA A 348 -9.01 -15.62 13.81
CA ALA A 348 -10.00 -15.42 12.75
C ALA A 348 -9.41 -15.76 11.36
N GLU A 349 -8.12 -15.46 11.16
CA GLU A 349 -7.37 -15.84 9.98
C GLU A 349 -5.90 -16.05 10.34
N LEU A 350 -5.25 -17.03 9.69
CA LEU A 350 -3.81 -17.23 9.77
C LEU A 350 -3.19 -17.21 8.38
N LYS A 351 -2.30 -16.24 8.14
CA LYS A 351 -1.47 -16.13 6.95
C LYS A 351 -0.02 -16.54 7.27
N LEU A 352 0.45 -17.58 6.60
CA LEU A 352 1.84 -18.01 6.64
C LEU A 352 2.59 -17.42 5.44
N ASP A 353 3.64 -16.64 5.71
CA ASP A 353 4.40 -15.88 4.70
C ASP A 353 5.89 -16.31 4.69
N PRO A 354 6.21 -17.49 4.12
CA PRO A 354 7.58 -18.00 4.05
C PRO A 354 8.41 -17.25 2.99
N ARG A 355 9.60 -16.78 3.37
CA ARG A 355 10.59 -16.22 2.45
C ARG A 355 11.81 -17.13 2.39
N VAL A 356 11.97 -17.85 1.29
CA VAL A 356 13.09 -18.78 1.11
C VAL A 356 14.24 -18.08 0.39
N LEU A 357 15.39 -17.97 1.04
CA LEU A 357 16.61 -17.48 0.41
C LEU A 357 17.20 -18.62 -0.45
N PRO A 358 17.35 -18.43 -1.77
CA PRO A 358 17.86 -19.47 -2.65
C PRO A 358 19.32 -19.78 -2.32
N ALA A 359 19.67 -21.07 -2.33
CA ALA A 359 21.05 -21.48 -2.12
C ALA A 359 21.93 -21.05 -3.31
N VAL A 360 22.63 -19.92 -3.18
CA VAL A 360 23.61 -19.50 -4.19
C VAL A 360 24.84 -20.41 -4.06
N ARG A 361 24.83 -21.52 -4.81
CA ARG A 361 26.03 -22.32 -5.03
C ARG A 361 26.98 -21.54 -5.92
N SER A 362 27.86 -20.77 -5.30
CA SER A 362 29.01 -20.16 -5.97
C SER A 362 29.80 -21.27 -6.67
N ARG A 363 29.79 -21.29 -8.01
CA ARG A 363 30.76 -22.08 -8.77
C ARG A 363 32.12 -21.51 -8.43
N ALA A 364 33.01 -22.33 -7.87
CA ALA A 364 34.32 -21.84 -7.45
C ALA A 364 35.01 -21.09 -8.60
N GLU A 365 35.35 -19.84 -8.33
CA GLU A 365 35.77 -18.90 -9.36
C GLU A 365 37.02 -19.43 -10.06
N GLY A 366 37.01 -19.41 -11.39
CA GLY A 366 38.19 -19.75 -12.19
C GLY A 366 38.36 -21.22 -12.56
N ILE A 367 37.57 -22.18 -12.08
CA ILE A 367 37.59 -23.55 -12.66
C ILE A 367 37.12 -23.49 -14.11
N SER A 368 36.03 -22.78 -14.41
CA SER A 368 35.52 -22.64 -15.78
C SER A 368 36.44 -21.88 -16.74
N ARG A 369 37.40 -21.11 -16.21
CA ARG A 369 38.37 -20.32 -16.99
C ARG A 369 39.66 -21.09 -17.34
N ALA A 370 39.88 -22.27 -16.76
CA ALA A 370 41.03 -23.11 -17.09
C ALA A 370 40.88 -23.71 -18.50
N ALA A 371 41.98 -23.76 -19.25
CA ALA A 371 41.97 -24.10 -20.68
C ALA A 371 41.93 -25.60 -20.91
N THR A 372 42.49 -26.39 -19.99
CA THR A 372 42.55 -27.85 -20.09
C THR A 372 41.78 -28.56 -18.99
N LEU A 373 41.39 -29.80 -19.22
CA LEU A 373 40.70 -30.62 -18.23
C LEU A 373 41.60 -30.91 -17.01
N GLY A 374 42.91 -31.10 -17.23
CA GLY A 374 43.90 -31.24 -16.16
C GLY A 374 43.99 -30.00 -15.25
N GLU A 375 44.06 -28.79 -15.83
CA GLU A 375 44.06 -27.55 -15.05
C GLU A 375 42.77 -27.35 -14.24
N LYS A 376 41.63 -27.81 -14.77
CA LYS A 376 40.34 -27.80 -14.05
C LYS A 376 40.38 -28.73 -12.85
N VAL A 377 40.88 -29.96 -13.02
CA VAL A 377 41.03 -30.94 -11.94
C VAL A 377 42.00 -30.42 -10.88
N GLN A 378 43.12 -29.82 -11.28
CA GLN A 378 44.10 -29.26 -10.35
C GLN A 378 43.53 -28.08 -9.54
N ARG A 379 42.78 -27.17 -10.19
CA ARG A 379 42.10 -26.07 -9.48
C ARG A 379 41.04 -26.59 -8.52
N TRP A 380 40.26 -27.60 -8.94
CA TRP A 380 39.28 -28.24 -8.07
C TRP A 380 39.95 -28.86 -6.84
N CYS A 381 41.03 -29.62 -7.04
CA CYS A 381 41.82 -30.24 -5.96
C CYS A 381 42.34 -29.21 -4.94
N GLY A 382 42.82 -28.05 -5.40
CA GLY A 382 43.26 -26.96 -4.53
C GLY A 382 42.14 -26.28 -3.74
N LEU A 383 40.89 -26.35 -4.23
CA LEU A 383 39.71 -25.80 -3.55
C LEU A 383 39.06 -26.79 -2.58
N THR A 384 39.29 -28.09 -2.75
CA THR A 384 38.71 -29.17 -1.94
C THR A 384 39.71 -29.88 -1.04
N ASP A 385 40.95 -29.40 -0.97
CA ASP A 385 42.06 -29.97 -0.20
C ASP A 385 42.37 -31.46 -0.54
N VAL A 386 42.27 -31.79 -1.84
CA VAL A 386 42.57 -33.12 -2.38
C VAL A 386 43.93 -33.10 -3.08
N LYS A 387 44.76 -34.13 -2.91
CA LYS A 387 46.07 -34.23 -3.59
C LYS A 387 45.89 -34.47 -5.10
N PRO A 388 46.43 -33.61 -5.99
CA PRO A 388 46.13 -33.66 -7.42
C PRO A 388 46.86 -34.79 -8.17
N ASP A 389 48.01 -35.24 -7.69
CA ASP A 389 48.94 -36.09 -8.46
C ASP A 389 48.28 -37.40 -8.95
N ALA A 390 47.62 -38.11 -8.05
CA ALA A 390 47.00 -39.39 -8.35
C ALA A 390 45.74 -39.25 -9.24
N LEU A 391 45.11 -38.07 -9.26
CA LEU A 391 43.95 -37.79 -10.11
C LEU A 391 44.39 -37.34 -11.51
N LEU A 392 45.44 -36.53 -11.60
CA LEU A 392 46.03 -36.12 -12.87
C LEU A 392 46.67 -37.31 -13.61
N GLU A 393 47.28 -38.25 -12.89
CA GLU A 393 47.79 -39.48 -13.48
C GLU A 393 46.65 -40.34 -14.07
N ARG A 394 45.56 -40.53 -13.32
CA ARG A 394 44.38 -41.26 -13.81
C ARG A 394 43.72 -40.55 -14.99
N LEU A 395 43.66 -39.22 -14.97
CA LEU A 395 43.17 -38.43 -16.08
C LEU A 395 44.03 -38.64 -17.34
N SER A 396 45.36 -38.60 -17.19
CA SER A 396 46.27 -38.86 -18.31
C SER A 396 46.11 -40.27 -18.87
N ILE A 397 45.84 -41.27 -18.03
CA ILE A 397 45.54 -42.63 -18.47
C ILE A 397 44.24 -42.67 -19.27
N LEU A 398 43.18 -42.00 -18.78
CA LEU A 398 41.88 -41.92 -19.44
C LEU A 398 41.93 -41.15 -20.78
N GLU A 399 42.80 -40.14 -20.89
CA GLU A 399 42.97 -39.38 -22.14
C GLU A 399 43.82 -40.13 -23.18
N ALA A 400 44.70 -41.04 -22.74
CA ALA A 400 45.70 -41.69 -23.61
C ALA A 400 45.36 -43.13 -24.02
N LEU A 401 44.51 -43.84 -23.27
CA LEU A 401 44.20 -45.25 -23.49
C LEU A 401 42.72 -45.48 -23.76
N GLU A 402 42.42 -46.49 -24.58
CA GLU A 402 41.05 -46.94 -24.79
C GLU A 402 40.53 -47.70 -23.55
N PRO A 403 39.21 -47.68 -23.29
CA PRO A 403 38.63 -48.30 -22.10
C PRO A 403 39.00 -49.77 -21.90
N GLN A 404 39.12 -50.53 -22.99
CA GLN A 404 39.48 -51.95 -22.94
C GLN A 404 40.94 -52.16 -22.50
N ASP A 405 41.87 -51.32 -22.98
CA ASP A 405 43.29 -51.40 -22.61
C ASP A 405 43.52 -51.04 -21.15
N ILE A 406 42.74 -50.09 -20.62
CA ILE A 406 42.75 -49.73 -19.20
C ILE A 406 42.24 -50.91 -18.36
N ALA A 407 41.13 -51.52 -18.77
CA ALA A 407 40.55 -52.68 -18.08
C ALA A 407 41.54 -53.86 -18.06
N ASP A 408 42.11 -54.20 -19.21
CA ASP A 408 43.08 -55.30 -19.34
C ASP A 408 44.34 -55.04 -18.49
N ARG A 409 44.81 -53.79 -18.41
CA ARG A 409 45.94 -53.39 -17.55
C ARG A 409 45.62 -53.51 -16.06
N VAL A 410 44.40 -53.18 -15.64
CA VAL A 410 43.95 -53.35 -14.25
C VAL A 410 43.84 -54.84 -13.91
N VAL A 411 43.26 -55.65 -14.79
CA VAL A 411 43.16 -57.11 -14.61
C VAL A 411 44.55 -57.75 -14.52
N ALA A 412 45.46 -57.41 -15.43
CA ALA A 412 46.84 -57.90 -15.41
C ALA A 412 47.61 -57.48 -14.13
N SER A 413 47.36 -56.28 -13.61
CA SER A 413 47.94 -55.82 -12.34
C SER A 413 47.40 -56.57 -11.13
N LEU A 414 46.13 -57.00 -11.17
CA LEU A 414 45.50 -57.81 -10.12
C LEU A 414 46.00 -59.27 -10.17
N GLU A 415 46.22 -59.81 -11.37
CA GLU A 415 46.73 -61.18 -11.58
C GLU A 415 48.23 -61.34 -11.25
N SER A 416 49.03 -60.30 -11.45
CA SER A 416 50.49 -60.34 -11.22
C SER A 416 50.91 -60.09 -9.76
N GLY A 417 49.96 -59.91 -8.83
CA GLY A 417 50.24 -59.80 -7.40
C GLY A 417 51.08 -58.59 -6.99
N SER A 418 51.21 -57.58 -7.84
CA SER A 418 51.84 -56.31 -7.49
C SER A 418 50.86 -55.46 -6.68
N ALA A 419 50.86 -55.67 -5.35
CA ALA A 419 50.31 -54.70 -4.42
C ALA A 419 51.11 -53.39 -4.53
N ALA A 420 50.57 -52.40 -5.24
CA ALA A 420 50.93 -51.01 -4.98
C ALA A 420 50.15 -50.59 -3.74
N ASP A 421 50.82 -50.71 -2.60
CA ASP A 421 50.43 -50.04 -1.37
C ASP A 421 50.61 -48.52 -1.56
N SER A 422 49.49 -47.81 -1.57
CA SER A 422 49.39 -46.53 -0.88
C SER A 422 47.96 -46.39 -0.38
N GLY A 423 47.70 -46.97 0.78
CA GLY A 423 46.52 -46.64 1.56
C GLY A 423 46.52 -45.16 1.97
N GLU A 424 45.52 -44.42 1.52
CA GLU A 424 44.78 -43.49 2.39
C GLU A 424 43.31 -43.88 2.25
N THR A 425 42.80 -44.54 3.29
CA THR A 425 41.38 -44.85 3.48
C THR A 425 40.58 -43.55 3.46
N VAL A 426 39.80 -43.33 2.40
CA VAL A 426 38.66 -42.40 2.46
C VAL A 426 37.43 -43.25 2.72
N ALA A 427 36.74 -42.94 3.81
CA ALA A 427 35.54 -43.60 4.26
C ALA A 427 34.51 -43.75 3.12
N SER A 428 33.86 -44.91 3.11
CA SER A 428 32.69 -45.23 2.29
C SER A 428 31.63 -44.12 2.36
N ALA A 429 31.57 -43.27 1.34
CA ALA A 429 30.36 -42.55 0.99
C ALA A 429 29.65 -43.39 -0.10
N THR A 430 28.61 -44.10 0.31
CA THR A 430 27.65 -44.73 -0.60
C THR A 430 27.00 -43.65 -1.45
N ALA A 431 27.53 -43.41 -2.65
CA ALA A 431 26.86 -42.64 -3.68
C ALA A 431 26.06 -43.62 -4.55
N GLU A 432 24.73 -43.61 -4.41
CA GLU A 432 23.84 -44.28 -5.35
C GLU A 432 24.02 -43.67 -6.76
N PRO A 433 23.88 -44.48 -7.83
CA PRO A 433 24.10 -44.01 -9.18
C PRO A 433 22.97 -43.06 -9.60
N VAL A 434 23.29 -41.77 -9.73
CA VAL A 434 22.39 -40.80 -10.36
C VAL A 434 22.31 -41.12 -11.85
N THR A 435 21.19 -41.70 -12.23
CA THR A 435 20.83 -41.93 -13.64
C THR A 435 20.36 -40.60 -14.21
N VAL A 436 21.17 -39.97 -15.06
CA VAL A 436 20.76 -38.76 -15.78
C VAL A 436 19.90 -39.20 -16.97
N GLN A 437 18.58 -39.12 -16.82
CA GLN A 437 17.67 -39.12 -17.97
C GLN A 437 17.60 -37.71 -18.56
N PRO A 438 17.65 -37.54 -19.90
CA PRO A 438 17.42 -36.23 -20.51
C PRO A 438 15.92 -35.94 -20.49
N ALA A 439 15.48 -35.11 -19.55
CA ALA A 439 14.14 -34.54 -19.56
C ALA A 439 14.10 -33.40 -20.59
N LEU A 440 13.49 -33.67 -21.73
CA LEU A 440 12.81 -32.66 -22.53
C LEU A 440 11.73 -32.02 -21.64
N GLN A 441 11.85 -30.72 -21.36
CA GLN A 441 10.78 -29.94 -20.75
C GLN A 441 10.30 -28.90 -21.75
N ASP A 442 9.04 -29.06 -22.14
CA ASP A 442 8.22 -28.00 -22.71
C ASP A 442 8.19 -26.81 -21.76
N ALA A 443 8.36 -25.63 -22.34
CA ALA A 443 8.28 -24.36 -21.66
C ALA A 443 6.82 -24.02 -21.37
N ASP A 444 6.34 -24.32 -20.17
CA ASP A 444 5.16 -23.66 -19.62
C ASP A 444 5.59 -22.45 -18.77
N GLN A 445 5.16 -21.28 -19.25
CA GLN A 445 5.28 -20.00 -18.57
C GLN A 445 4.42 -20.02 -17.29
N VAL A 446 5.06 -19.94 -16.14
CA VAL A 446 4.41 -19.48 -14.90
C VAL A 446 5.02 -18.14 -14.54
N GLN A 447 4.26 -17.08 -14.82
CA GLN A 447 4.55 -15.71 -14.43
C GLN A 447 4.58 -15.64 -12.89
N ASN A 448 5.76 -15.34 -12.36
CA ASN A 448 5.99 -15.12 -10.95
C ASN A 448 5.70 -13.64 -10.64
N GLN A 449 4.43 -13.29 -10.43
CA GLN A 449 4.04 -11.99 -9.85
C GLN A 449 3.91 -12.13 -8.34
N SER A 450 5.01 -11.91 -7.62
CA SER A 450 4.95 -11.35 -6.26
C SER A 450 6.31 -10.79 -5.86
N SER A 451 6.49 -9.48 -6.02
CA SER A 451 7.40 -8.69 -5.19
C SER A 451 7.23 -7.20 -5.52
N LEU A 452 6.95 -6.38 -4.50
CA LEU A 452 7.10 -4.91 -4.48
C LEU A 452 5.99 -4.00 -5.06
N ASP A 453 4.75 -4.47 -5.21
CA ASP A 453 3.69 -3.62 -5.82
C ASP A 453 3.35 -2.30 -5.07
N TRP A 454 3.56 -2.19 -3.75
CA TRP A 454 3.19 -0.94 -3.03
C TRP A 454 4.17 0.24 -3.25
N LEU A 455 5.33 0.00 -3.86
CA LEU A 455 6.37 1.02 -4.05
C LEU A 455 6.48 1.49 -5.51
N THR A 456 5.70 0.91 -6.41
CA THR A 456 5.82 1.11 -7.87
C THR A 456 4.58 1.70 -8.55
N ASP A 457 3.47 1.90 -7.83
CA ASP A 457 2.21 2.35 -8.43
C ASP A 457 2.18 3.80 -8.93
N ASP A 458 3.31 4.52 -8.89
CA ASP A 458 3.39 5.90 -9.42
C ASP A 458 4.54 6.16 -10.40
N LEU A 459 5.13 5.11 -10.99
CA LEU A 459 6.17 5.26 -12.04
C LEU A 459 5.80 4.53 -13.34
N PHE A 460 5.06 5.24 -14.19
CA PHE A 460 4.92 4.98 -15.64
C PHE A 460 4.13 3.74 -16.11
N ALA A 461 2.87 3.59 -15.70
CA ALA A 461 1.92 2.72 -16.41
C ALA A 461 1.20 3.48 -17.55
N ALA A 462 1.91 3.71 -18.66
CA ALA A 462 1.30 4.10 -19.93
C ALA A 462 2.00 3.38 -21.09
N ASP A 463 1.60 2.13 -21.35
CA ASP A 463 1.98 1.45 -22.58
C ASP A 463 0.87 1.57 -23.64
N ALA A 464 1.19 2.44 -24.60
CA ALA A 464 0.92 2.36 -26.03
C ALA A 464 -0.50 2.03 -26.52
N ALA A 465 -1.19 3.10 -26.94
CA ALA A 465 -2.20 3.04 -27.98
C ALA A 465 -1.64 2.36 -29.26
N GLN A 466 -2.29 1.29 -29.72
CA GLN A 466 -2.13 0.82 -31.09
C GLN A 466 -2.93 1.72 -32.04
N PRO A 467 -2.40 2.06 -33.22
CA PRO A 467 -3.15 2.81 -34.21
C PRO A 467 -4.20 1.91 -34.86
N LEU A 468 -5.42 2.44 -34.95
CA LEU A 468 -6.47 1.95 -35.84
C LEU A 468 -5.92 1.80 -37.25
N ASN A 469 -6.00 0.57 -37.79
CA ASN A 469 -5.95 0.32 -39.22
C ASN A 469 -7.25 -0.38 -39.62
N VAL A 470 -8.02 0.36 -40.43
CA VAL A 470 -9.25 0.02 -41.18
C VAL A 470 -10.55 0.02 -40.37
#